data_AF-A0A957DBF3-F1
#
_entry.id   AF-A0A957DBF3-F1
#
_cell.length_a   1.000
_cell.length_b   1.000
_cell.length_c   1.000
_cell.angle_alpha   90.00
_cell.angle_beta   90.00
_cell.angle_gamma   90.00
#
_symmetry.space_group_name_H-M   'P 1'
#
loop_
_entity.id
_entity.type
_entity.pdbx_description
1 polymer ?
#
loop_
_entity_poly.entity_id
_entity_poly.type
_entity_poly.pdbx_seq_one_letter_code
_entity_poly.pdbx_strand_id
1 'polypeptide(L)'
;PTPVAIFFGEPGEVVSDPFFDGEGPERAGCIHCGGCMVGCRHNAKNTLDKNYLYFAEKWGAEIRAEANVLDIRPLYGPQPDNARYEVVYEHITDWFMKRKQVVRTRNVVVAGGVLGTVDLLLKCRDESGSLPKLSRRLGLRVRSNSEALIGVTARETAQDFSEGVAITSHFWVDEVTSVEPVRFPPGSSFMRTLMLPLESLKGKTTLAHFGHALWEGLKRPFDLLTVRVLPKWPEKNTVLLVMQTLDNRMSLRRGRSLWTLGFKGLVTHRDPDQPIPTVIETGRAILNRFADKVNGVPWVGMNELMNKPNTAHVLGGCGIGGNETEGVVDVNQQVFNYPGLYVADASVIPVNLGVNPSLTITAMTERAMAHIPQKVDAPPLEPLQKPEGLELVQRKDGRFLQKALPFIFALLPLSLLFLFKTFKRK
;
A
#
# COMPACT_ATOMS: atom_id res chain seq x y z
N PRO A 1 -12.48 -25.48 3.46
CA PRO A 1 -11.11 -25.13 3.02
C PRO A 1 -11.11 -23.74 2.35
N THR A 2 -10.28 -22.80 2.82
CA THR A 2 -10.15 -21.49 2.16
C THR A 2 -9.51 -21.68 0.78
N PRO A 3 -10.09 -21.16 -0.32
CA PRO A 3 -9.46 -21.22 -1.62
C PRO A 3 -8.17 -20.40 -1.59
N VAL A 4 -7.03 -21.09 -1.75
CA VAL A 4 -5.69 -20.49 -1.75
C VAL A 4 -4.99 -20.80 -3.07
N ALA A 5 -4.17 -19.87 -3.55
CA ALA A 5 -3.37 -20.04 -4.77
C ALA A 5 -2.12 -20.93 -4.51
N ILE A 6 -2.36 -22.16 -4.07
CA ILE A 6 -1.34 -23.16 -3.71
C ILE A 6 -1.70 -24.47 -4.41
N PHE A 7 -0.72 -25.05 -5.11
CA PHE A 7 -0.84 -26.39 -5.64
C PHE A 7 -0.54 -27.40 -4.53
N PHE A 8 -1.52 -28.21 -4.16
CA PHE A 8 -1.35 -29.21 -3.10
C PHE A 8 -0.62 -30.46 -3.62
N GLY A 9 -1.15 -31.14 -4.65
CA GLY A 9 -0.47 -32.25 -5.35
C GLY A 9 0.11 -33.34 -4.42
N GLU A 10 0.97 -34.19 -4.98
CA GLU A 10 1.86 -35.02 -4.17
C GLU A 10 3.01 -34.16 -3.62
N PRO A 11 3.29 -34.15 -2.31
CA PRO A 11 4.25 -33.25 -1.69
C PRO A 11 5.65 -33.30 -2.33
N GLY A 12 6.11 -32.17 -2.88
CA GLY A 12 7.42 -32.03 -3.50
C GLY A 12 7.53 -32.61 -4.91
N GLU A 13 6.51 -33.31 -5.41
CA GLU A 13 6.50 -33.84 -6.78
C GLU A 13 6.29 -32.70 -7.78
N VAL A 14 7.14 -32.65 -8.81
CA VAL A 14 7.07 -31.66 -9.88
C VAL A 14 6.12 -32.16 -10.98
N VAL A 15 5.18 -31.31 -11.39
CA VAL A 15 4.21 -31.56 -12.45
C VAL A 15 4.19 -30.41 -13.45
N SER A 16 3.70 -30.69 -14.66
CA SER A 16 3.34 -29.65 -15.64
C SER A 16 2.31 -28.68 -15.06
N ASP A 17 2.22 -27.47 -15.62
CA ASP A 17 1.38 -26.41 -15.06
C ASP A 17 -0.07 -26.85 -14.79
N PRO A 18 -0.49 -26.87 -13.52
CA PRO A 18 -1.82 -27.32 -13.12
C PRO A 18 -2.86 -26.19 -13.13
N PHE A 19 -2.49 -24.95 -13.49
CA PHE A 19 -3.37 -23.79 -13.38
C PHE A 19 -3.87 -23.23 -14.72
N PHE A 20 -3.09 -23.35 -15.80
CA PHE A 20 -3.40 -22.74 -17.10
C PHE A 20 -3.26 -23.74 -18.24
N ASP A 21 -3.88 -24.92 -18.10
CA ASP A 21 -3.94 -25.97 -19.12
C ASP A 21 -2.56 -26.39 -19.69
N GLY A 22 -1.51 -26.34 -18.86
CA GLY A 22 -0.15 -26.70 -19.24
C GLY A 22 0.67 -25.57 -19.88
N GLU A 23 0.10 -24.38 -20.08
CA GLU A 23 0.78 -23.26 -20.74
C GLU A 23 1.71 -22.45 -19.82
N GLY A 24 1.53 -22.56 -18.51
CA GLY A 24 2.37 -21.93 -17.49
C GLY A 24 3.64 -22.72 -17.14
N PRO A 25 4.43 -22.23 -16.16
CA PRO A 25 5.60 -22.94 -15.68
C PRO A 25 5.22 -24.13 -14.79
N GLU A 26 6.11 -25.13 -14.71
CA GLU A 26 5.98 -26.28 -13.81
C GLU A 26 5.74 -25.88 -12.35
N ARG A 27 5.08 -26.76 -11.60
CA ARG A 27 4.77 -26.60 -10.17
C ARG A 27 5.19 -27.82 -9.38
N ALA A 28 5.40 -27.63 -8.09
CA ALA A 28 5.62 -28.75 -7.18
C ALA A 28 4.57 -28.78 -6.07
N GLY A 29 4.15 -29.98 -5.66
CA GLY A 29 3.16 -30.14 -4.60
C GLY A 29 3.60 -29.51 -3.27
N CYS A 30 2.66 -28.92 -2.56
CA CYS A 30 2.90 -28.23 -1.30
C CYS A 30 3.38 -29.20 -0.22
N ILE A 31 4.55 -28.93 0.35
CA ILE A 31 5.09 -29.69 1.49
C ILE A 31 4.66 -29.12 2.86
N HIS A 32 3.66 -28.22 2.88
CA HIS A 32 3.12 -27.66 4.13
C HIS A 32 4.17 -26.98 5.03
N CYS A 33 5.16 -26.29 4.45
CA CYS A 33 6.27 -25.71 5.21
C CYS A 33 5.96 -24.40 5.97
N GLY A 34 4.74 -23.84 5.88
CA GLY A 34 4.40 -22.55 6.50
C GLY A 34 5.01 -21.32 5.82
N GLY A 35 5.79 -21.49 4.76
CA GLY A 35 6.62 -20.45 4.14
C GLY A 35 5.92 -19.40 3.29
N CYS A 36 4.59 -19.41 3.20
CA CYS A 36 3.88 -18.61 2.19
C CYS A 36 4.03 -17.09 2.37
N MET A 37 4.23 -16.61 3.61
CA MET A 37 4.40 -15.18 3.93
C MET A 37 5.78 -14.62 3.61
N VAL A 38 6.80 -15.49 3.59
CA VAL A 38 8.21 -15.10 3.39
C VAL A 38 8.77 -15.56 2.04
N GLY A 39 7.89 -16.04 1.16
CA GLY A 39 8.25 -16.61 -0.15
C GLY A 39 8.31 -18.14 -0.11
N CYS A 40 7.48 -18.78 -0.96
CA CYS A 40 7.49 -20.24 -1.12
C CYS A 40 8.72 -20.68 -1.93
N ARG A 41 9.66 -21.37 -1.28
CA ARG A 41 10.87 -21.91 -1.92
C ARG A 41 10.69 -23.26 -2.62
N HIS A 42 9.50 -23.85 -2.49
CA HIS A 42 9.19 -25.20 -2.97
C HIS A 42 8.25 -25.19 -4.18
N ASN A 43 8.16 -24.05 -4.89
CA ASN A 43 7.39 -23.93 -6.12
C ASN A 43 5.88 -24.30 -6.07
N ALA A 44 5.28 -24.32 -4.88
CA ALA A 44 3.87 -24.68 -4.69
C ALA A 44 2.91 -23.49 -4.77
N LYS A 45 3.35 -22.29 -4.33
CA LYS A 45 2.52 -21.07 -4.35
C LYS A 45 2.53 -20.45 -5.76
N ASN A 46 1.34 -20.19 -6.31
CA ASN A 46 1.15 -19.58 -7.63
C ASN A 46 1.30 -18.05 -7.54
N THR A 47 2.53 -17.58 -7.41
CA THR A 47 2.92 -16.16 -7.31
C THR A 47 2.89 -15.45 -8.67
N LEU A 48 3.01 -14.12 -8.68
CA LEU A 48 2.84 -13.32 -9.91
C LEU A 48 3.91 -13.57 -10.98
N ASP A 49 5.16 -13.82 -10.56
CA ASP A 49 6.29 -14.29 -11.38
C ASP A 49 6.03 -15.64 -12.07
N LYS A 50 5.01 -16.35 -11.62
CA LYS A 50 4.64 -17.68 -12.08
C LYS A 50 3.32 -17.71 -12.86
N ASN A 51 2.58 -16.61 -12.89
CA ASN A 51 1.36 -16.47 -13.67
C ASN A 51 1.40 -15.23 -14.58
N TYR A 52 0.80 -14.12 -14.21
CA TYR A 52 0.67 -12.90 -15.01
C TYR A 52 2.00 -12.40 -15.57
N LEU A 53 3.07 -12.34 -14.76
CA LEU A 53 4.37 -11.86 -15.25
C LEU A 53 5.02 -12.88 -16.20
N TYR A 54 4.90 -14.17 -15.90
CA TYR A 54 5.37 -15.24 -16.78
C TYR A 54 4.72 -15.14 -18.17
N PHE A 55 3.40 -14.99 -18.23
CA PHE A 55 2.69 -14.85 -19.50
C PHE A 55 2.97 -13.51 -20.19
N ALA A 56 3.13 -12.42 -19.43
CA ALA A 56 3.51 -11.14 -19.99
C ALA A 56 4.86 -11.24 -20.73
N GLU A 57 5.88 -11.85 -20.11
CA GLU A 57 7.17 -12.08 -20.75
C GLU A 57 7.07 -13.05 -21.94
N LYS A 58 6.32 -14.15 -21.79
CA LYS A 58 6.05 -15.11 -22.88
C LYS A 58 5.41 -14.42 -24.10
N TRP A 59 4.63 -13.37 -23.89
CA TRP A 59 3.99 -12.58 -24.95
C TRP A 59 4.77 -11.31 -25.36
N GLY A 60 6.02 -11.19 -24.90
CA GLY A 60 6.96 -10.17 -25.39
C GLY A 60 7.02 -8.89 -24.56
N ALA A 61 6.44 -8.85 -23.36
CA ALA A 61 6.69 -7.76 -22.42
C ALA A 61 8.13 -7.85 -21.88
N GLU A 62 8.80 -6.70 -21.75
CA GLU A 62 10.13 -6.61 -21.16
C GLU A 62 10.03 -6.22 -19.68
N ILE A 63 10.54 -7.05 -18.77
CA ILE A 63 10.61 -6.74 -17.34
C ILE A 63 11.99 -6.17 -17.01
N ARG A 64 12.02 -4.92 -16.52
CA ARG A 64 13.24 -4.26 -16.05
C ARG A 64 13.25 -4.18 -14.53
N ALA A 65 13.89 -5.16 -13.90
CA ALA A 65 14.12 -5.13 -12.46
C ALA A 65 15.01 -3.95 -12.05
N GLU A 66 14.93 -3.55 -10.78
CA GLU A 66 15.78 -2.50 -10.18
C GLU A 66 15.61 -1.10 -10.79
N ALA A 67 14.63 -0.89 -11.67
CA ALA A 67 14.29 0.40 -12.26
C ALA A 67 13.28 1.15 -11.38
N ASN A 68 13.75 2.14 -10.62
CA ASN A 68 12.90 2.96 -9.76
C ASN A 68 12.42 4.22 -10.49
N VAL A 69 11.12 4.28 -10.79
CA VAL A 69 10.49 5.43 -11.46
C VAL A 69 10.48 6.66 -10.54
N LEU A 70 10.89 7.80 -11.07
CA LEU A 70 11.03 9.06 -10.35
C LEU A 70 10.02 10.12 -10.77
N ASP A 71 9.61 10.12 -12.03
CA ASP A 71 8.78 11.18 -12.63
C ASP A 71 8.06 10.68 -13.87
N ILE A 72 6.86 11.20 -14.13
CA ILE A 72 6.07 10.94 -15.34
C ILE A 72 5.73 12.30 -15.96
N ARG A 73 6.10 12.51 -17.22
CA ARG A 73 5.98 13.81 -17.90
C ARG A 73 5.12 13.68 -19.15
N PRO A 74 4.00 14.40 -19.25
CA PRO A 74 3.24 14.47 -20.49
C PRO A 74 4.04 15.18 -21.59
N LEU A 75 3.92 14.67 -22.81
CA LEU A 75 4.45 15.27 -24.04
C LEU A 75 3.27 15.84 -24.83
N TYR A 76 3.22 17.17 -24.93
CA TYR A 76 2.12 17.84 -25.61
C TYR A 76 2.44 18.10 -27.09
N GLY A 77 1.41 18.03 -27.92
CA GLY A 77 1.52 18.20 -29.36
C GLY A 77 2.14 16.98 -30.07
N PRO A 78 2.19 17.01 -31.42
CA PRO A 78 2.64 15.87 -32.21
C PRO A 78 4.10 15.53 -31.90
N GLN A 79 4.39 14.23 -31.73
CA GLN A 79 5.74 13.71 -31.50
C GLN A 79 6.13 12.76 -32.65
N PRO A 80 7.39 12.73 -33.09
CA PRO A 80 7.83 11.85 -34.20
C PRO A 80 7.59 10.36 -33.96
N ASP A 81 7.67 9.92 -32.71
CA ASP A 81 7.46 8.54 -32.26
C ASP A 81 6.02 8.28 -31.77
N ASN A 82 5.14 9.28 -31.89
CA ASN A 82 3.79 9.30 -31.32
C ASN A 82 3.76 9.09 -29.79
N ALA A 83 4.87 9.35 -29.09
CA ALA A 83 4.88 9.26 -27.64
C ALA A 83 4.00 10.36 -27.03
N ARG A 84 3.38 10.04 -25.90
CA ARG A 84 2.53 10.96 -25.13
C ARG A 84 3.09 11.20 -23.73
N TYR A 85 4.00 10.35 -23.27
CA TYR A 85 4.62 10.45 -21.96
C TYR A 85 6.11 10.10 -22.02
N GLU A 86 6.88 10.77 -21.17
CA GLU A 86 8.23 10.40 -20.76
C GLU A 86 8.20 9.90 -19.33
N VAL A 87 8.75 8.71 -19.11
CA VAL A 87 8.93 8.11 -17.78
C VAL A 87 10.41 8.16 -17.44
N VAL A 88 10.74 8.85 -16.35
CA VAL A 88 12.11 8.99 -15.86
C VAL A 88 12.33 8.00 -14.73
N TYR A 89 13.38 7.21 -14.81
CA TYR A 89 13.76 6.25 -13.76
C TYR A 89 15.27 6.25 -13.52
N GLU A 90 15.68 5.62 -12.42
CA GLU A 90 17.07 5.32 -12.10
C GLU A 90 17.22 3.85 -11.72
N HIS A 91 18.41 3.29 -11.90
CA HIS A 91 18.71 1.97 -11.36
C HIS A 91 19.08 2.10 -9.88
N ILE A 92 18.41 1.32 -9.01
CA ILE A 92 18.73 1.32 -7.57
C ILE A 92 20.13 0.74 -7.29
N THR A 93 20.68 -0.03 -8.23
CA THR A 93 22.02 -0.62 -8.20
C THR A 93 23.13 0.30 -8.68
N ASP A 94 22.82 1.50 -9.16
CA ASP A 94 23.82 2.53 -9.44
C ASP A 94 24.28 3.20 -8.13
N TRP A 95 25.34 2.68 -7.49
CA TRP A 95 25.77 3.14 -6.16
C TRP A 95 26.54 4.46 -6.16
N PHE A 96 27.33 4.72 -7.21
CA PHE A 96 28.25 5.87 -7.26
C PHE A 96 27.72 7.04 -8.09
N MET A 97 27.03 6.76 -9.20
CA MET A 97 26.42 7.78 -10.05
C MET A 97 25.04 7.31 -10.49
N LYS A 98 24.00 7.81 -9.83
CA LYS A 98 22.61 7.55 -10.19
C LYS A 98 22.30 8.21 -11.52
N ARG A 99 22.38 7.43 -12.61
CA ARG A 99 22.07 7.91 -13.95
C ARG A 99 20.58 7.82 -14.19
N LYS A 100 19.99 8.96 -14.52
CA LYS A 100 18.58 9.02 -14.92
C LYS A 100 18.46 8.53 -16.35
N GLN A 101 17.56 7.59 -16.55
CA GLN A 101 17.15 7.09 -17.85
C GLN A 101 15.73 7.56 -18.16
N VAL A 102 15.40 7.61 -19.45
CA VAL A 102 14.09 8.06 -19.92
C VAL A 102 13.55 7.04 -20.91
N VAL A 103 12.29 6.64 -20.72
CA VAL A 103 11.53 5.84 -21.68
C VAL A 103 10.35 6.68 -22.17
N ARG A 104 10.18 6.73 -23.49
CA ARG A 104 9.07 7.40 -24.14
C ARG A 104 7.98 6.37 -24.46
N THR A 105 6.74 6.69 -24.14
CA THR A 105 5.61 5.77 -24.29
C THR A 105 4.32 6.51 -24.66
N ARG A 106 3.35 5.77 -25.19
CA ARG A 106 2.03 6.26 -25.55
C ARG A 106 1.05 6.23 -24.37
N ASN A 107 1.21 5.25 -23.47
CA ASN A 107 0.38 5.03 -22.30
C ASN A 107 1.26 4.68 -21.09
N VAL A 108 0.79 4.99 -19.90
CA VAL A 108 1.45 4.66 -18.63
C VAL A 108 0.42 4.03 -17.70
N VAL A 109 0.75 2.87 -17.13
CA VAL A 109 -0.04 2.25 -16.06
C VAL A 109 0.80 2.29 -14.79
N VAL A 110 0.31 2.94 -13.75
CA VAL A 110 0.98 3.04 -12.45
C VAL A 110 0.45 1.95 -11.52
N ALA A 111 1.33 1.06 -11.09
CA ALA A 111 1.00 -0.08 -10.23
C ALA A 111 2.08 -0.31 -9.15
N GLY A 112 2.54 0.77 -8.51
CA GLY A 112 3.58 0.74 -7.48
C GLY A 112 3.11 0.29 -6.09
N GLY A 113 1.89 -0.25 -5.99
CA GLY A 113 1.18 -0.42 -4.73
C GLY A 113 0.82 0.93 -4.09
N VAL A 114 -0.01 0.93 -3.05
CA VAL A 114 -0.54 2.20 -2.49
C VAL A 114 0.55 3.19 -2.14
N LEU A 115 1.59 2.74 -1.44
CA LEU A 115 2.65 3.63 -0.99
C LEU A 115 3.47 4.17 -2.16
N GLY A 116 3.87 3.31 -3.10
CA GLY A 116 4.70 3.69 -4.25
C GLY A 116 3.93 4.58 -5.23
N THR A 117 2.70 4.21 -5.57
CA THR A 117 1.82 4.96 -6.48
C THR A 117 1.48 6.33 -5.92
N VAL A 118 1.03 6.42 -4.68
CA VAL A 118 0.67 7.70 -4.07
C VAL A 118 1.91 8.58 -3.91
N ASP A 119 3.06 8.05 -3.48
CA ASP A 119 4.29 8.83 -3.37
C ASP A 119 4.78 9.35 -4.73
N LEU A 120 4.79 8.49 -5.77
CA LEU A 120 5.18 8.89 -7.12
C LEU A 120 4.27 10.00 -7.67
N LEU A 121 2.95 9.83 -7.59
CA LEU A 121 2.01 10.82 -8.12
C LEU A 121 2.04 12.12 -7.32
N LEU A 122 2.23 12.07 -5.99
CA LEU A 122 2.42 13.27 -5.18
C LEU A 122 3.72 13.99 -5.54
N LYS A 123 4.81 13.28 -5.83
CA LYS A 123 6.05 13.88 -6.35
C LYS A 123 5.81 14.54 -7.71
N CYS A 124 5.10 13.86 -8.62
CA CYS A 124 4.78 14.39 -9.94
C CYS A 124 3.94 15.69 -9.86
N ARG A 125 2.99 15.76 -8.92
CA ARG A 125 2.14 16.94 -8.72
C ARG A 125 2.83 18.07 -7.97
N ASP A 126 3.42 17.75 -6.81
CA ASP A 126 3.79 18.74 -5.79
C ASP A 126 5.29 19.07 -5.76
N GLU A 127 6.15 18.29 -6.43
CA GLU A 127 7.61 18.48 -6.41
C GLU A 127 8.20 18.73 -7.78
N SER A 128 7.99 17.82 -8.74
CA SER A 128 8.47 18.02 -10.11
C SER A 128 7.54 18.93 -10.91
N GLY A 129 6.26 19.01 -10.54
CA GLY A 129 5.27 19.80 -11.26
C GLY A 129 4.97 19.26 -12.67
N SER A 130 5.32 18.01 -12.96
CA SER A 130 5.10 17.34 -14.25
C SER A 130 3.64 16.98 -14.47
N LEU A 131 2.91 16.68 -13.39
CA LEU A 131 1.47 16.37 -13.40
C LEU A 131 0.67 17.32 -12.49
N PRO A 132 0.65 18.64 -12.75
CA PRO A 132 0.10 19.64 -11.83
C PRO A 132 -1.44 19.63 -11.72
N LYS A 133 -2.13 19.13 -12.76
CA LYS A 133 -3.59 18.94 -12.80
C LYS A 133 -4.07 17.64 -12.15
N LEU A 134 -3.20 16.88 -11.47
CA LEU A 134 -3.64 15.73 -10.69
C LEU A 134 -4.61 16.18 -9.60
N SER A 135 -5.69 15.41 -9.42
CA SER A 135 -6.74 15.71 -8.45
C SER A 135 -6.18 16.04 -7.07
N ARG A 136 -6.80 17.01 -6.39
CA ARG A 136 -6.52 17.34 -4.98
C ARG A 136 -6.97 16.22 -4.03
N ARG A 137 -7.70 15.21 -4.52
CA ARG A 137 -8.11 14.01 -3.78
C ARG A 137 -6.99 12.99 -3.62
N LEU A 138 -5.90 13.11 -4.38
CA LEU A 138 -4.73 12.22 -4.30
C LEU A 138 -4.14 12.21 -2.88
N GLY A 139 -3.98 11.01 -2.33
CA GLY A 139 -3.50 10.73 -0.99
C GLY A 139 -4.56 10.82 0.10
N LEU A 140 -5.82 11.14 -0.23
CA LEU A 140 -6.93 11.17 0.74
C LEU A 140 -7.67 9.82 0.78
N ARG A 141 -8.42 9.59 1.87
CA ARG A 141 -9.22 8.36 2.10
C ARG A 141 -8.40 7.08 1.89
N VAL A 142 -7.17 7.09 2.37
CA VAL A 142 -6.34 5.89 2.47
C VAL A 142 -6.83 5.07 3.66
N ARG A 143 -6.82 3.75 3.55
CA ARG A 143 -7.31 2.85 4.60
C ARG A 143 -6.33 1.71 4.82
N SER A 144 -6.54 0.97 5.90
CA SER A 144 -5.66 -0.12 6.35
C SER A 144 -6.40 -1.45 6.44
N ASN A 145 -7.52 -1.60 5.74
CA ASN A 145 -8.45 -2.72 5.89
C ASN A 145 -8.98 -2.90 7.33
N SER A 146 -8.91 -1.83 8.15
CA SER A 146 -9.15 -1.85 9.59
C SER A 146 -8.40 -2.97 10.31
N GLU A 147 -7.15 -3.18 9.95
CA GLU A 147 -6.40 -4.35 10.34
C GLU A 147 -5.78 -4.26 11.74
N ALA A 148 -5.72 -5.39 12.44
CA ALA A 148 -4.87 -5.58 13.60
C ALA A 148 -4.10 -6.91 13.49
N LEU A 149 -2.79 -6.84 13.73
CA LEU A 149 -1.89 -7.99 13.78
C LEU A 149 -1.59 -8.34 15.24
N ILE A 150 -2.28 -9.35 15.73
CA ILE A 150 -2.18 -9.84 17.10
C ILE A 150 -1.86 -11.33 17.08
N GLY A 151 -1.47 -11.95 18.18
CA GLY A 151 -1.26 -13.40 18.15
C GLY A 151 -0.93 -14.01 19.49
N VAL A 152 -0.74 -15.33 19.49
CA VAL A 152 -0.47 -16.10 20.70
C VAL A 152 0.78 -16.94 20.50
N THR A 153 1.67 -16.90 21.49
CA THR A 153 2.78 -17.85 21.60
C THR A 153 2.46 -18.85 22.69
N ALA A 154 2.24 -20.12 22.32
CA ALA A 154 2.01 -21.21 23.26
C ALA A 154 3.23 -21.43 24.16
N ARG A 155 3.03 -21.70 25.46
CA ARG A 155 4.15 -22.00 26.38
C ARG A 155 4.75 -23.37 26.05
N GLU A 156 3.88 -24.34 25.82
CA GLU A 156 4.18 -25.72 25.44
C GLU A 156 3.39 -26.08 24.18
N THR A 157 3.92 -26.98 23.35
CA THR A 157 3.30 -27.35 22.07
C THR A 157 3.03 -28.84 22.02
N ALA A 158 1.75 -29.20 22.05
CA ALA A 158 1.30 -30.52 21.60
C ALA A 158 1.24 -30.61 20.06
N GLN A 159 1.21 -29.47 19.37
CA GLN A 159 1.13 -29.33 17.91
C GLN A 159 2.12 -28.28 17.41
N ASP A 160 2.72 -28.51 16.25
CA ASP A 160 3.57 -27.54 15.55
C ASP A 160 2.70 -26.54 14.77
N PHE A 161 2.71 -25.27 15.19
CA PHE A 161 1.92 -24.21 14.54
C PHE A 161 2.54 -23.71 13.23
N SER A 162 3.78 -24.10 12.91
CA SER A 162 4.45 -23.72 11.67
C SER A 162 4.04 -24.59 10.48
N GLU A 163 3.51 -25.78 10.73
CA GLU A 163 3.11 -26.74 9.71
C GLU A 163 1.79 -26.33 9.02
N GLY A 164 1.75 -26.49 7.70
CA GLY A 164 0.61 -26.16 6.85
C GLY A 164 0.86 -24.99 5.90
N VAL A 165 -0.21 -24.48 5.30
CA VAL A 165 -0.18 -23.24 4.53
C VAL A 165 -0.34 -22.05 5.46
N ALA A 166 0.18 -20.87 5.08
CA ALA A 166 0.21 -19.72 5.98
C ALA A 166 -1.18 -19.34 6.52
N ILE A 167 -2.18 -19.26 5.64
CA ILE A 167 -3.58 -18.99 5.96
C ILE A 167 -4.38 -20.23 5.58
N THR A 168 -5.08 -20.82 6.56
CA THR A 168 -5.82 -22.08 6.38
C THR A 168 -7.33 -21.93 6.45
N SER A 169 -7.79 -20.90 7.16
CA SER A 169 -9.19 -20.63 7.41
C SER A 169 -9.43 -19.13 7.43
N HIS A 170 -10.68 -18.76 7.19
CA HIS A 170 -11.21 -17.42 7.33
C HIS A 170 -12.59 -17.55 7.97
N PHE A 171 -12.90 -16.70 8.93
CA PHE A 171 -14.22 -16.69 9.53
C PHE A 171 -14.63 -15.28 9.95
N TRP A 172 -15.93 -15.01 9.85
CA TRP A 172 -16.57 -13.81 10.37
C TRP A 172 -16.99 -14.04 11.82
N VAL A 173 -16.66 -13.09 12.68
CA VAL A 173 -17.00 -13.14 14.11
C VAL A 173 -18.29 -12.38 14.36
N ASP A 174 -18.47 -11.30 13.60
CA ASP A 174 -19.66 -10.46 13.55
C ASP A 174 -19.83 -9.96 12.10
N GLU A 175 -20.82 -9.10 11.85
CA GLU A 175 -21.15 -8.59 10.51
C GLU A 175 -20.03 -7.77 9.85
N VAL A 176 -19.08 -7.25 10.64
CA VAL A 176 -18.06 -6.31 10.16
C VAL A 176 -16.63 -6.79 10.40
N THR A 177 -16.41 -7.84 11.19
CA THR A 177 -15.09 -8.29 11.64
C THR A 177 -14.81 -9.72 11.20
N SER A 178 -13.70 -9.90 10.49
CA SER A 178 -13.21 -11.22 10.09
C SER A 178 -11.82 -11.50 10.65
N VAL A 179 -11.49 -12.79 10.78
CA VAL A 179 -10.22 -13.25 11.33
C VAL A 179 -9.62 -14.39 10.52
N GLU A 180 -8.31 -14.33 10.33
CA GLU A 180 -7.51 -15.37 9.70
C GLU A 180 -6.31 -15.75 10.59
N PRO A 181 -6.08 -17.04 10.88
CA PRO A 181 -4.83 -17.48 11.44
C PRO A 181 -3.73 -17.45 10.36
N VAL A 182 -2.62 -16.82 10.70
CA VAL A 182 -1.41 -16.72 9.88
C VAL A 182 -0.26 -17.37 10.64
N ARG A 183 0.49 -18.24 9.95
CA ARG A 183 1.71 -18.87 10.48
C ARG A 183 2.94 -18.56 9.63
N PHE A 184 4.11 -18.84 10.20
CA PHE A 184 5.42 -18.65 9.60
C PHE A 184 6.21 -19.96 9.61
N PRO A 185 7.15 -20.16 8.67
CA PRO A 185 7.95 -21.37 8.62
C PRO A 185 8.99 -21.40 9.77
N PRO A 186 9.50 -22.59 10.13
CA PRO A 186 10.68 -22.71 10.99
C PRO A 186 11.82 -21.79 10.52
N GLY A 187 12.55 -21.20 11.48
CA GLY A 187 13.60 -20.22 11.20
C GLY A 187 13.15 -18.76 11.17
N SER A 188 11.84 -18.48 11.19
CA SER A 188 11.30 -17.11 11.21
C SER A 188 11.29 -16.45 12.60
N SER A 189 12.14 -16.91 13.52
CA SER A 189 12.13 -16.46 14.92
C SER A 189 12.50 -14.99 15.12
N PHE A 190 13.08 -14.32 14.12
CA PHE A 190 13.36 -12.88 14.19
C PHE A 190 12.08 -12.04 14.37
N MET A 191 10.93 -12.51 13.86
CA MET A 191 9.64 -11.82 13.97
C MET A 191 9.23 -11.52 15.42
N ARG A 192 9.66 -12.36 16.36
CA ARG A 192 9.37 -12.20 17.80
C ARG A 192 9.90 -10.88 18.38
N THR A 193 10.92 -10.28 17.76
CA THR A 193 11.50 -9.00 18.19
C THR A 193 10.52 -7.85 18.03
N LEU A 194 9.55 -7.97 17.11
CA LEU A 194 8.54 -6.97 16.80
C LEU A 194 7.31 -7.05 17.74
N MET A 195 7.31 -7.96 18.72
CA MET A 195 6.13 -8.30 19.52
C MET A 195 6.34 -8.00 21.00
N LEU A 196 5.23 -7.69 21.69
CA LEU A 196 5.16 -7.48 23.12
C LEU A 196 3.93 -8.19 23.71
N PRO A 197 3.98 -8.66 24.98
CA PRO A 197 2.80 -9.21 25.65
C PRO A 197 1.61 -8.25 25.58
N LEU A 198 0.40 -8.78 25.35
CA LEU A 198 -0.83 -8.00 25.17
C LEU A 198 -1.11 -7.04 26.33
N GLU A 199 -0.78 -7.43 27.56
CA GLU A 199 -0.99 -6.58 28.74
C GLU A 199 -0.20 -5.27 28.72
N SER A 200 0.77 -5.15 27.82
CA SER A 200 1.52 -3.90 27.55
C SER A 200 0.61 -2.78 27.03
N LEU A 201 -0.55 -3.07 26.46
CA LEU A 201 -1.51 -2.06 25.97
C LEU A 201 -2.53 -1.59 27.03
N LYS A 202 -2.28 -1.84 28.32
CA LYS A 202 -3.11 -1.22 29.37
C LYS A 202 -2.86 0.29 29.41
N GLY A 203 -3.93 1.08 29.48
CA GLY A 203 -3.87 2.55 29.49
C GLY A 203 -4.34 3.19 28.18
N LYS A 204 -4.40 4.53 28.15
CA LYS A 204 -4.85 5.31 26.98
C LYS A 204 -3.73 6.09 26.28
N THR A 205 -2.54 6.14 26.88
CA THR A 205 -1.42 6.96 26.40
C THR A 205 -0.22 6.10 26.10
N THR A 206 0.61 6.53 25.15
CA THR A 206 1.87 5.85 24.80
C THR A 206 2.76 5.65 26.04
N LEU A 207 2.88 6.65 26.91
CA LEU A 207 3.69 6.55 28.13
C LEU A 207 3.15 5.49 29.09
N ALA A 208 1.82 5.40 29.23
CA ALA A 208 1.19 4.35 30.03
C ALA A 208 1.50 2.97 29.44
N HIS A 209 1.41 2.80 28.12
CA HIS A 209 1.74 1.53 27.47
C HIS A 209 3.20 1.12 27.75
N PHE A 210 4.16 2.04 27.63
CA PHE A 210 5.57 1.76 27.96
C PHE A 210 5.76 1.38 29.44
N GLY A 211 5.10 2.10 30.36
CA GLY A 211 5.14 1.78 31.79
C GLY A 211 4.56 0.40 32.10
N HIS A 212 3.44 0.06 31.47
CA HIS A 212 2.81 -1.26 31.60
C HIS A 212 3.67 -2.37 30.97
N ALA A 213 4.28 -2.14 29.80
CA ALA A 213 5.21 -3.09 29.19
C ALA A 213 6.37 -3.42 30.12
N LEU A 214 6.96 -2.40 30.76
CA LEU A 214 8.04 -2.58 31.74
C LEU A 214 7.55 -3.34 32.97
N TRP A 215 6.42 -2.94 33.54
CA TRP A 215 5.84 -3.56 34.73
C TRP A 215 5.44 -5.02 34.52
N GLU A 216 4.79 -5.34 33.40
CA GLU A 216 4.42 -6.72 33.05
C GLU A 216 5.65 -7.56 32.75
N GLY A 217 6.69 -6.97 32.12
CA GLY A 217 7.98 -7.62 31.95
C GLY A 217 8.64 -8.01 33.27
N LEU A 218 8.51 -7.19 34.31
CA LEU A 218 9.00 -7.48 35.66
C LEU A 218 8.13 -8.52 36.40
N LYS A 219 6.80 -8.44 36.26
CA LYS A 219 5.86 -9.36 36.93
C LYS A 219 5.82 -10.76 36.34
N ARG A 220 5.97 -10.86 35.02
CA ARG A 220 5.84 -12.11 34.26
C ARG A 220 7.06 -12.31 33.36
N PRO A 221 8.27 -12.47 33.95
CA PRO A 221 9.50 -12.55 33.17
C PRO A 221 9.50 -13.77 32.23
N PHE A 222 8.90 -14.89 32.63
CA PHE A 222 8.82 -16.08 31.78
C PHE A 222 7.90 -15.90 30.57
N ASP A 223 6.82 -15.14 30.69
CA ASP A 223 5.94 -14.82 29.56
C ASP A 223 6.66 -13.89 28.57
N LEU A 224 7.39 -12.89 29.08
CA LEU A 224 8.23 -12.02 28.25
C LEU A 224 9.32 -12.81 27.51
N LEU A 225 10.00 -13.73 28.21
CA LEU A 225 10.99 -14.62 27.60
C LEU A 225 10.35 -15.49 26.52
N THR A 226 9.16 -16.04 26.78
CA THR A 226 8.40 -16.86 25.82
C THR A 226 8.07 -16.09 24.55
N VAL A 227 7.61 -14.83 24.68
CA VAL A 227 7.23 -14.01 23.53
C VAL A 227 8.44 -13.45 22.79
N ARG A 228 9.52 -13.04 23.47
CA ARG A 228 10.60 -12.25 22.84
C ARG A 228 11.96 -12.93 22.70
N VAL A 229 12.25 -13.96 23.49
CA VAL A 229 13.60 -14.50 23.63
C VAL A 229 13.71 -15.96 23.21
N LEU A 230 12.79 -16.82 23.66
CA LEU A 230 12.90 -18.25 23.46
C LEU A 230 12.92 -18.64 21.97
N PRO A 231 13.68 -19.70 21.61
CA PRO A 231 13.76 -20.19 20.23
C PRO A 231 12.48 -20.90 19.81
N LYS A 232 12.40 -21.27 18.52
CA LYS A 232 11.26 -21.98 17.92
C LYS A 232 9.94 -21.22 18.03
N TRP A 233 10.02 -19.90 17.88
CA TRP A 233 8.84 -19.05 17.94
C TRP A 233 7.79 -19.45 16.89
N PRO A 234 8.13 -19.67 15.60
CA PRO A 234 7.15 -20.06 14.58
C PRO A 234 6.36 -21.32 14.94
N GLU A 235 7.03 -22.32 15.49
CA GLU A 235 6.46 -23.61 15.87
C GLU A 235 5.47 -23.50 17.04
N LYS A 236 5.64 -22.46 17.86
CA LYS A 236 4.80 -22.18 19.04
C LYS A 236 3.77 -21.08 18.80
N ASN A 237 3.75 -20.46 17.63
CA ASN A 237 3.05 -19.21 17.42
C ASN A 237 1.98 -19.29 16.34
N THR A 238 0.85 -18.63 16.61
CA THR A 238 -0.12 -18.28 15.58
C THR A 238 -0.43 -16.79 15.66
N VAL A 239 -0.28 -16.10 14.53
CA VAL A 239 -0.75 -14.73 14.34
C VAL A 239 -2.22 -14.79 13.96
N LEU A 240 -3.03 -13.91 14.50
CA LEU A 240 -4.41 -13.67 14.10
C LEU A 240 -4.45 -12.32 13.38
N LEU A 241 -4.71 -12.39 12.08
CA LEU A 241 -5.00 -11.24 11.25
C LEU A 241 -6.48 -10.90 11.43
N VAL A 242 -6.76 -9.76 12.06
CA VAL A 242 -8.13 -9.25 12.25
C VAL A 242 -8.36 -8.14 11.25
N MET A 243 -9.48 -8.15 10.53
CA MET A 243 -9.84 -7.12 9.54
C MET A 243 -11.29 -6.68 9.74
N GLN A 244 -11.60 -5.42 9.41
CA GLN A 244 -12.98 -4.92 9.49
C GLN A 244 -13.40 -4.08 8.29
N THR A 245 -14.69 -4.12 7.97
CA THR A 245 -15.33 -3.34 6.88
C THR A 245 -15.68 -1.89 7.29
N LEU A 246 -15.34 -1.46 8.50
CA LEU A 246 -15.61 -0.11 9.01
C LEU A 246 -14.93 0.97 8.14
N ASP A 247 -15.58 2.12 7.93
CA ASP A 247 -15.02 3.22 7.12
C ASP A 247 -14.02 4.10 7.90
N ASN A 248 -13.04 3.49 8.56
CA ASN A 248 -11.92 4.24 9.11
C ASN A 248 -10.91 4.60 8.02
N ARG A 249 -10.25 5.75 8.20
CA ARG A 249 -9.38 6.31 7.16
C ARG A 249 -8.22 7.11 7.71
N MET A 250 -7.28 7.37 6.82
CA MET A 250 -6.11 8.22 6.98
C MET A 250 -5.83 8.95 5.67
N SER A 251 -4.83 9.84 5.68
CA SER A 251 -4.29 10.41 4.46
C SER A 251 -2.78 10.28 4.40
N LEU A 252 -2.27 10.11 3.18
CA LEU A 252 -0.86 10.10 2.85
C LEU A 252 -0.52 11.42 2.18
N ARG A 253 0.53 12.09 2.67
CA ARG A 253 0.98 13.39 2.15
C ARG A 253 2.49 13.40 2.06
N ARG A 254 3.03 14.33 1.28
CA ARG A 254 4.47 14.61 1.29
C ARG A 254 4.78 15.57 2.43
N GLY A 255 5.64 15.16 3.35
CA GLY A 255 5.94 15.93 4.55
C GLY A 255 7.26 15.53 5.21
N ARG A 256 7.61 16.19 6.30
CA ARG A 256 8.77 15.86 7.12
C ARG A 256 8.27 15.30 8.45
N SER A 257 8.90 14.25 8.95
CA SER A 257 8.64 13.70 10.26
C SER A 257 9.95 13.23 10.89
N LEU A 258 9.92 12.93 12.19
CA LEU A 258 11.05 12.30 12.88
C LEU A 258 11.42 10.95 12.22
N TRP A 259 10.43 10.22 11.69
CA TRP A 259 10.62 8.95 10.99
C TRP A 259 11.24 9.08 9.61
N THR A 260 11.16 10.27 9.01
CA THR A 260 11.84 10.58 7.75
C THR A 260 13.19 11.26 7.98
N LEU A 261 13.69 11.27 9.23
CA LEU A 261 14.93 11.96 9.64
C LEU A 261 14.98 13.43 9.16
N GLY A 262 13.82 14.09 9.10
CA GLY A 262 13.69 15.46 8.60
C GLY A 262 13.70 15.61 7.07
N PHE A 263 13.97 14.55 6.30
CA PHE A 263 13.82 14.55 4.84
C PHE A 263 12.35 14.55 4.45
N LYS A 264 12.05 15.11 3.27
CA LYS A 264 10.68 15.10 2.72
C LYS A 264 10.36 13.68 2.23
N GLY A 265 9.41 13.04 2.90
CA GLY A 265 8.96 11.67 2.65
C GLY A 265 7.45 11.57 2.58
N LEU A 266 6.95 10.36 2.37
CA LEU A 266 5.54 10.05 2.55
C LEU A 266 5.25 9.99 4.06
N VAL A 267 4.26 10.76 4.51
CA VAL A 267 3.83 10.81 5.91
C VAL A 267 2.33 10.54 6.02
N THR A 268 1.97 9.85 7.10
CA THR A 268 0.58 9.50 7.41
C THR A 268 -0.03 10.53 8.36
N HIS A 269 -1.22 11.03 8.01
CA HIS A 269 -2.06 11.85 8.87
C HIS A 269 -3.32 11.08 9.25
N ARG A 270 -3.62 11.04 10.54
CA ARG A 270 -4.88 10.44 11.05
C ARG A 270 -6.06 11.30 10.63
N ASP A 271 -7.15 10.63 10.30
CA ASP A 271 -8.43 11.29 10.18
C ASP A 271 -8.92 11.70 11.59
N PRO A 272 -9.40 12.95 11.77
CA PRO A 272 -9.87 13.43 13.07
C PRO A 272 -11.21 12.79 13.49
N ASP A 273 -12.05 12.41 12.52
CA ASP A 273 -13.43 11.98 12.77
C ASP A 273 -13.54 10.45 12.80
N GLN A 274 -12.82 9.78 11.90
CA GLN A 274 -12.87 8.33 11.70
C GLN A 274 -11.46 7.70 11.72
N PRO A 275 -10.73 7.82 12.84
CA PRO A 275 -9.39 7.27 12.94
C PRO A 275 -9.40 5.74 12.91
N ILE A 276 -8.34 5.18 12.36
CA ILE A 276 -8.10 3.74 12.37
C ILE A 276 -7.80 3.32 13.82
N PRO A 277 -8.59 2.41 14.41
CA PRO A 277 -8.39 2.00 15.80
C PRO A 277 -7.11 1.17 15.92
N THR A 278 -6.32 1.43 16.95
CA THR A 278 -5.15 0.60 17.29
C THR A 278 -5.56 -0.71 17.95
N VAL A 279 -6.74 -0.72 18.57
CA VAL A 279 -7.27 -1.85 19.33
C VAL A 279 -8.64 -2.20 18.79
N ILE A 280 -8.81 -3.47 18.42
CA ILE A 280 -10.10 -4.04 18.02
C ILE A 280 -10.55 -4.96 19.15
N GLU A 281 -11.58 -4.56 19.89
CA GLU A 281 -12.06 -5.29 21.07
C GLU A 281 -12.51 -6.72 20.74
N THR A 282 -13.23 -6.90 19.64
CA THR A 282 -13.62 -8.22 19.12
C THR A 282 -12.38 -9.10 18.87
N GLY A 283 -11.34 -8.52 18.25
CA GLY A 283 -10.06 -9.20 18.02
C GLY A 283 -9.38 -9.63 19.33
N ARG A 284 -9.37 -8.75 20.34
CA ARG A 284 -8.82 -9.05 21.67
C ARG A 284 -9.59 -10.19 22.36
N ALA A 285 -10.92 -10.20 22.26
CA ALA A 285 -11.73 -11.25 22.87
C ALA A 285 -11.43 -12.63 22.26
N ILE A 286 -11.29 -12.71 20.94
CA ILE A 286 -10.89 -13.93 20.23
C ILE A 286 -9.48 -14.36 20.63
N LEU A 287 -8.56 -13.40 20.68
CA LEU A 287 -7.18 -13.64 21.04
C LEU A 287 -7.06 -14.28 22.43
N ASN A 288 -7.76 -13.74 23.43
CA ASN A 288 -7.78 -14.29 24.79
C ASN A 288 -8.36 -15.70 24.81
N ARG A 289 -9.49 -15.93 24.13
CA ARG A 289 -10.09 -17.28 24.04
C ARG A 289 -9.18 -18.28 23.35
N PHE A 290 -8.41 -17.85 22.35
CA PHE A 290 -7.43 -18.71 21.70
C PHE A 290 -6.24 -18.98 22.63
N ALA A 291 -5.75 -17.96 23.33
CA ALA A 291 -4.66 -18.09 24.31
C ALA A 291 -5.00 -19.09 25.43
N ASP A 292 -6.22 -19.04 25.96
CA ASP A 292 -6.68 -19.97 27.00
C ASP A 292 -6.68 -21.42 26.50
N LYS A 293 -7.09 -21.65 25.24
CA LYS A 293 -7.13 -22.99 24.63
C LYS A 293 -5.76 -23.61 24.40
N VAL A 294 -4.76 -22.80 24.07
CA VAL A 294 -3.41 -23.29 23.73
C VAL A 294 -2.41 -23.11 24.87
N ASN A 295 -2.87 -22.70 26.07
CA ASN A 295 -2.01 -22.29 27.18
C ASN A 295 -0.88 -21.34 26.71
N GLY A 296 -1.28 -20.26 26.05
CA GLY A 296 -0.37 -19.33 25.40
C GLY A 296 -0.34 -17.95 26.03
N VAL A 297 0.68 -17.20 25.63
CA VAL A 297 0.85 -15.78 25.96
C VAL A 297 0.36 -14.96 24.78
N PRO A 298 -0.72 -14.18 24.93
CA PRO A 298 -1.18 -13.27 23.88
C PRO A 298 -0.21 -12.09 23.76
N TRP A 299 0.00 -11.63 22.53
CA TRP A 299 0.91 -10.53 22.20
C TRP A 299 0.33 -9.64 21.09
N VAL A 300 0.91 -8.45 20.99
CA VAL A 300 0.63 -7.43 19.98
C VAL A 300 1.93 -6.95 19.34
N GLY A 301 1.83 -6.28 18.20
CA GLY A 301 2.97 -5.60 17.60
C GLY A 301 3.51 -4.44 18.44
N MET A 302 4.75 -4.07 18.17
CA MET A 302 5.43 -2.94 18.82
C MET A 302 4.81 -1.58 18.46
N ASN A 303 4.22 -1.44 17.26
CA ASN A 303 3.70 -0.15 16.79
C ASN A 303 2.43 0.27 17.55
N GLU A 304 1.68 -0.70 18.04
CA GLU A 304 0.49 -0.57 18.86
C GLU A 304 0.83 0.07 20.21
N LEU A 305 2.05 -0.16 20.71
CA LEU A 305 2.59 0.53 21.89
C LEU A 305 2.62 2.05 21.68
N MET A 306 2.96 2.49 20.47
CA MET A 306 2.95 3.90 20.06
C MET A 306 1.57 4.38 19.60
N ASN A 307 0.53 3.61 19.90
CA ASN A 307 -0.85 3.83 19.47
C ASN A 307 -1.00 3.91 17.94
N LYS A 308 -0.15 3.23 17.16
CA LYS A 308 -0.21 3.23 15.69
C LYS A 308 -0.65 1.85 15.19
N PRO A 309 -1.65 1.77 14.30
CA PRO A 309 -2.08 0.50 13.73
C PRO A 309 -1.02 -0.06 12.77
N ASN A 310 -0.90 -1.38 12.74
CA ASN A 310 -0.19 -2.12 11.71
C ASN A 310 -1.15 -2.71 10.69
N THR A 311 -0.71 -2.75 9.44
CA THR A 311 -1.49 -3.37 8.38
C THR A 311 -0.57 -3.94 7.31
N ALA A 312 -0.93 -5.10 6.76
CA ALA A 312 -0.37 -5.60 5.51
C ALA A 312 -1.15 -5.05 4.29
N HIS A 313 -2.38 -4.56 4.50
CA HIS A 313 -3.34 -4.21 3.47
C HIS A 313 -3.66 -2.71 3.45
N VAL A 314 -2.73 -1.92 2.93
CA VAL A 314 -3.01 -0.50 2.64
C VAL A 314 -3.87 -0.41 1.37
N LEU A 315 -4.94 0.38 1.43
CA LEU A 315 -5.93 0.58 0.35
C LEU A 315 -6.20 2.07 0.13
N GLY A 316 -6.64 2.46 -1.05
CA GLY A 316 -7.07 3.83 -1.34
C GLY A 316 -5.93 4.84 -1.55
N GLY A 317 -6.27 6.11 -1.71
CA GLY A 317 -5.33 7.20 -2.03
C GLY A 317 -5.40 7.67 -3.48
N CYS A 318 -5.84 6.82 -4.41
CA CYS A 318 -6.14 7.14 -5.80
C CYS A 318 -7.59 6.74 -6.14
N GLY A 319 -8.53 7.05 -5.26
CA GLY A 319 -9.90 6.53 -5.34
C GLY A 319 -10.63 6.91 -6.63
N ILE A 320 -11.50 6.00 -7.07
CA ILE A 320 -12.43 6.21 -8.19
C ILE A 320 -13.45 7.31 -7.82
N GLY A 321 -13.76 8.21 -8.76
CA GLY A 321 -14.80 9.23 -8.59
C GLY A 321 -15.58 9.50 -9.88
N GLY A 322 -16.65 10.30 -9.78
CA GLY A 322 -17.42 10.72 -10.96
C GLY A 322 -16.73 11.82 -11.77
N ASN A 323 -15.82 12.57 -11.16
CA ASN A 323 -15.04 13.64 -11.78
C ASN A 323 -13.75 13.93 -10.98
N GLU A 324 -12.91 14.83 -11.51
CA GLU A 324 -11.61 15.21 -10.94
C GLU A 324 -11.66 15.80 -9.52
N THR A 325 -12.81 16.31 -9.07
CA THR A 325 -12.97 16.90 -7.73
C THR A 325 -13.37 15.86 -6.69
N GLU A 326 -13.91 14.71 -7.13
CA GLU A 326 -14.43 13.64 -6.27
C GLU A 326 -13.45 12.46 -6.16
N GLY A 327 -12.69 12.18 -7.22
CA GLY A 327 -11.70 11.09 -7.29
C GLY A 327 -10.42 11.48 -8.03
N VAL A 328 -9.50 10.52 -8.12
CA VAL A 328 -8.23 10.65 -8.86
C VAL A 328 -8.33 10.01 -10.24
N VAL A 329 -9.08 8.90 -10.32
CA VAL A 329 -9.33 8.14 -11.54
C VAL A 329 -10.83 8.00 -11.80
N ASP A 330 -11.19 7.78 -13.06
CA ASP A 330 -12.54 7.42 -13.46
C ASP A 330 -12.84 5.92 -13.21
N VAL A 331 -14.03 5.46 -13.65
CA VAL A 331 -14.47 4.05 -13.49
C VAL A 331 -13.58 3.06 -14.26
N ASN A 332 -12.90 3.52 -15.31
CA ASN A 332 -11.96 2.75 -16.13
C ASN A 332 -10.52 2.86 -15.60
N GLN A 333 -10.35 3.45 -14.40
CA GLN A 333 -9.07 3.69 -13.76
C GLN A 333 -8.12 4.63 -14.53
N GLN A 334 -8.66 5.39 -15.50
CA GLN A 334 -7.90 6.44 -16.17
C GLN A 334 -7.82 7.67 -15.26
N VAL A 335 -6.63 8.24 -15.13
CA VAL A 335 -6.38 9.43 -14.32
C VAL A 335 -7.04 10.63 -14.97
N PHE A 336 -7.87 11.36 -14.22
CA PHE A 336 -8.49 12.59 -14.70
C PHE A 336 -7.42 13.58 -15.19
N ASN A 337 -7.71 14.27 -16.29
CA ASN A 337 -6.83 15.23 -16.99
C ASN A 337 -5.61 14.64 -17.70
N TYR A 338 -5.39 13.33 -17.66
CA TYR A 338 -4.23 12.71 -18.31
C TYR A 338 -4.64 11.47 -19.12
N PRO A 339 -5.17 11.67 -20.35
CA PRO A 339 -5.58 10.57 -21.22
C PRO A 339 -4.42 9.61 -21.53
N GLY A 340 -4.60 8.33 -21.21
CA GLY A 340 -3.57 7.31 -21.37
C GLY A 340 -2.67 7.09 -20.14
N LEU A 341 -2.89 7.81 -19.04
CA LEU A 341 -2.32 7.52 -17.72
C LEU A 341 -3.37 6.78 -16.88
N TYR A 342 -3.02 5.62 -16.33
CA TYR A 342 -3.92 4.77 -15.53
C TYR A 342 -3.28 4.42 -14.18
N VAL A 343 -4.11 4.04 -13.21
CA VAL A 343 -3.65 3.48 -11.93
C VAL A 343 -4.32 2.12 -11.71
N ALA A 344 -3.54 1.05 -11.60
CA ALA A 344 -4.05 -0.33 -11.55
C ALA A 344 -3.48 -1.11 -10.36
N ASP A 345 -3.73 -0.61 -9.15
CA ASP A 345 -3.35 -1.26 -7.90
C ASP A 345 -4.34 -0.97 -6.77
N ALA A 346 -4.03 -1.40 -5.54
CA ALA A 346 -4.94 -1.24 -4.40
C ALA A 346 -5.27 0.22 -4.03
N SER A 347 -4.58 1.22 -4.60
CA SER A 347 -4.83 2.63 -4.32
C SER A 347 -6.15 3.13 -4.88
N VAL A 348 -6.74 2.40 -5.85
CA VAL A 348 -8.06 2.72 -6.41
C VAL A 348 -9.22 2.21 -5.55
N ILE A 349 -8.96 1.28 -4.62
CA ILE A 349 -9.98 0.63 -3.79
C ILE A 349 -10.50 1.65 -2.75
N PRO A 350 -11.80 2.03 -2.78
CA PRO A 350 -12.30 3.14 -1.99
C PRO A 350 -12.91 2.73 -0.64
N VAL A 351 -12.73 1.48 -0.20
CA VAL A 351 -13.35 0.92 1.01
C VAL A 351 -12.42 -0.08 1.72
N ASN A 352 -12.69 -0.35 3.00
CA ASN A 352 -12.13 -1.52 3.68
C ASN A 352 -12.94 -2.75 3.29
N LEU A 353 -12.27 -3.79 2.81
CA LEU A 353 -12.91 -5.00 2.32
C LEU A 353 -13.24 -5.98 3.45
N GLY A 354 -12.52 -5.89 4.57
CA GLY A 354 -12.62 -6.87 5.65
C GLY A 354 -12.09 -8.25 5.27
N VAL A 355 -11.43 -8.38 4.13
CA VAL A 355 -10.81 -9.60 3.58
C VAL A 355 -9.54 -9.25 2.81
N ASN A 356 -8.75 -10.24 2.42
CA ASN A 356 -7.48 -10.04 1.74
C ASN A 356 -7.72 -9.46 0.33
N PRO A 357 -7.06 -8.36 -0.05
CA PRO A 357 -7.49 -7.55 -1.19
C PRO A 357 -6.98 -8.04 -2.56
N SER A 358 -6.04 -8.99 -2.62
CA SER A 358 -5.32 -9.35 -3.85
C SER A 358 -6.24 -9.74 -5.00
N LEU A 359 -7.29 -10.52 -4.74
CA LEU A 359 -8.25 -10.94 -5.75
C LEU A 359 -9.11 -9.77 -6.23
N THR A 360 -9.53 -8.88 -5.33
CA THR A 360 -10.26 -7.65 -5.70
C THR A 360 -9.40 -6.72 -6.54
N ILE A 361 -8.12 -6.54 -6.18
CA ILE A 361 -7.16 -5.76 -6.97
C ILE A 361 -7.07 -6.36 -8.38
N THR A 362 -6.88 -7.67 -8.47
CA THR A 362 -6.77 -8.39 -9.75
C THR A 362 -8.03 -8.22 -10.59
N ALA A 363 -9.21 -8.45 -10.03
CA ALA A 363 -10.48 -8.32 -10.74
C ALA A 363 -10.74 -6.89 -11.24
N MET A 364 -10.40 -5.88 -10.43
CA MET A 364 -10.53 -4.48 -10.84
C MET A 364 -9.53 -4.12 -11.94
N THR A 365 -8.29 -4.60 -11.86
CA THR A 365 -7.27 -4.40 -12.90
C THR A 365 -7.69 -5.08 -14.20
N GLU A 366 -8.14 -6.33 -14.16
CA GLU A 366 -8.65 -7.06 -15.33
C GLU A 366 -9.80 -6.31 -16.00
N ARG A 367 -10.78 -5.84 -15.23
CA ARG A 367 -11.87 -5.01 -15.77
C ARG A 367 -11.34 -3.77 -16.49
N ALA A 368 -10.41 -3.04 -15.88
CA ALA A 368 -9.86 -1.83 -16.47
C ALA A 368 -9.05 -2.12 -17.75
N MET A 369 -8.22 -3.17 -17.72
CA MET A 369 -7.40 -3.57 -18.87
C MET A 369 -8.24 -4.15 -20.02
N ALA A 370 -9.40 -4.76 -19.74
CA ALA A 370 -10.33 -5.22 -20.77
C ALA A 370 -10.92 -4.09 -21.63
N HIS A 371 -10.88 -2.85 -21.15
CA HIS A 371 -11.27 -1.67 -21.93
C HIS A 371 -10.13 -1.12 -22.81
N ILE A 372 -8.92 -1.65 -22.68
CA ILE A 372 -7.79 -1.27 -23.52
C ILE A 372 -7.82 -2.15 -24.78
N PRO A 373 -7.97 -1.56 -25.99
CA PRO A 373 -8.01 -2.34 -27.22
C PRO A 373 -6.67 -3.01 -27.48
N GLN A 374 -6.73 -4.16 -28.15
CA GLN A 374 -5.51 -4.81 -28.65
C GLN A 374 -4.77 -3.86 -29.59
N LYS A 375 -3.44 -3.94 -29.61
CA LYS A 375 -2.60 -3.04 -30.41
C LYS A 375 -2.96 -3.03 -31.91
N VAL A 376 -3.43 -4.16 -32.43
CA VAL A 376 -3.85 -4.30 -33.83
C VAL A 376 -5.17 -3.60 -34.15
N ASP A 377 -6.06 -3.50 -33.16
CA ASP A 377 -7.38 -2.87 -33.27
C ASP A 377 -7.41 -1.44 -32.72
N ALA A 378 -6.33 -1.02 -32.05
CA ALA A 378 -6.26 0.27 -31.40
C ALA A 378 -6.23 1.40 -32.44
N PRO A 379 -7.15 2.38 -32.35
CA PRO A 379 -7.12 3.53 -33.23
C PRO A 379 -5.82 4.34 -33.02
N PRO A 380 -5.39 5.14 -34.02
CA PRO A 380 -4.31 6.10 -33.83
C PRO A 380 -4.59 6.97 -32.61
N LEU A 381 -3.61 7.06 -31.72
CA LEU A 381 -3.75 7.86 -30.51
C LEU A 381 -3.48 9.32 -30.85
N GLU A 382 -4.46 10.17 -30.56
CA GLU A 382 -4.30 11.61 -30.68
C GLU A 382 -3.19 12.12 -29.74
N PRO A 383 -2.38 13.10 -30.19
CA PRO A 383 -1.41 13.77 -29.33
C PRO A 383 -2.07 14.41 -28.11
N LEU A 384 -1.36 14.45 -26.98
CA LEU A 384 -1.89 15.15 -25.81
C LEU A 384 -1.98 16.64 -26.10
N GLN A 385 -3.16 17.19 -25.85
CA GLN A 385 -3.36 18.62 -25.88
C GLN A 385 -2.87 19.25 -24.60
N LYS A 386 -2.20 20.39 -24.74
CA LYS A 386 -1.75 21.18 -23.60
C LYS A 386 -2.98 21.75 -22.87
N PRO A 387 -3.16 21.50 -21.56
CA PRO A 387 -4.29 22.06 -20.82
C PRO A 387 -4.28 23.59 -20.83
N GLU A 388 -5.46 24.20 -20.91
CA GLU A 388 -5.62 25.65 -20.79
C GLU A 388 -5.10 26.16 -19.42
N GLY A 389 -4.44 27.31 -19.44
CA GLY A 389 -3.82 27.93 -18.26
C GLY A 389 -2.56 27.22 -17.73
N LEU A 390 -2.03 26.22 -18.44
CA LEU A 390 -0.76 25.58 -18.09
C LEU A 390 0.42 26.36 -18.71
N GLU A 391 1.07 27.25 -17.96
CA GLU A 391 2.37 27.77 -18.39
C GLU A 391 3.47 26.71 -18.16
N LEU A 392 4.03 26.21 -19.26
CA LEU A 392 5.14 25.26 -19.24
C LEU A 392 6.45 26.06 -19.26
N VAL A 393 6.99 26.39 -18.09
CA VAL A 393 8.35 26.94 -18.00
C VAL A 393 9.33 25.79 -17.92
N GLN A 394 9.96 25.47 -19.04
CA GLN A 394 11.02 24.47 -19.12
C GLN A 394 12.29 25.02 -18.46
N ARG A 395 12.73 24.40 -17.36
CA ARG A 395 14.03 24.68 -16.74
C ARG A 395 15.16 24.15 -17.61
N LYS A 396 16.36 24.72 -17.42
CA LYS A 396 17.62 24.26 -18.05
C LYS A 396 17.97 22.78 -17.78
N ASP A 397 17.34 22.16 -16.78
CA ASP A 397 17.51 20.74 -16.44
C ASP A 397 16.34 19.84 -16.90
N GLY A 398 15.44 20.36 -17.75
CA GLY A 398 14.31 19.62 -18.33
C GLY A 398 13.09 19.47 -17.42
N ARG A 399 13.03 20.14 -16.26
CA ARG A 399 11.84 20.14 -15.37
C ARG A 399 10.87 21.28 -15.72
N PHE A 400 9.58 21.07 -15.56
CA PHE A 400 8.55 22.13 -15.67
C PHE A 400 8.26 22.73 -14.30
N LEU A 401 8.22 24.06 -14.16
CA LEU A 401 7.89 24.73 -12.90
C LEU A 401 6.84 25.81 -13.14
N GLN A 402 5.69 25.74 -12.47
CA GLN A 402 4.72 26.84 -12.49
C GLN A 402 5.11 27.90 -11.46
N LYS A 403 5.27 29.14 -11.91
CA LYS A 403 5.05 30.30 -11.06
C LYS A 403 3.55 30.57 -11.08
N ALA A 404 2.87 30.41 -9.95
CA ALA A 404 1.57 31.05 -9.80
C ALA A 404 1.82 32.56 -9.90
N LEU A 405 1.20 33.26 -10.86
CA LEU A 405 1.08 34.71 -10.74
C LEU A 405 0.36 34.98 -9.41
N PRO A 406 0.87 35.90 -8.57
CA PRO A 406 0.07 36.36 -7.45
C PRO A 406 -1.19 36.98 -8.06
N PHE A 407 -2.35 36.43 -7.70
CA PHE A 407 -3.60 37.18 -7.77
C PHE A 407 -3.39 38.42 -6.90
N ILE A 408 -2.95 39.52 -7.50
CA ILE A 408 -3.01 40.84 -6.90
C ILE A 408 -4.51 41.19 -6.93
N PHE A 409 -5.24 40.71 -5.92
CA PHE A 409 -6.41 41.45 -5.49
C PHE A 409 -5.90 42.78 -4.96
N ALA A 410 -6.24 43.83 -5.68
CA ALA A 410 -6.07 45.21 -5.26
C ALA A 410 -6.80 45.42 -3.92
N LEU A 411 -6.09 45.24 -2.81
CA LEU A 411 -6.44 45.83 -1.53
C LEU A 411 -5.96 47.28 -1.55
N LEU A 412 -6.77 48.16 -2.13
CA LEU A 412 -6.77 49.58 -1.76
C LEU A 412 -7.59 49.70 -0.48
N PRO A 413 -7.02 50.14 0.66
CA PRO A 413 -7.82 50.41 1.84
C PRO A 413 -8.62 51.69 1.59
N LEU A 414 -9.95 51.56 1.61
CA LEU A 414 -10.91 52.66 1.45
C LEU A 414 -10.95 53.64 2.64
N SER A 415 -9.91 53.69 3.48
CA SER A 415 -9.87 54.43 4.74
C SER A 415 -8.99 55.68 4.74
N LEU A 416 -8.49 56.13 3.58
CA LEU A 416 -7.63 57.32 3.47
C LEU A 416 -8.19 58.47 2.63
N LEU A 417 -9.47 58.40 2.22
CA LEU A 417 -10.12 59.40 1.37
C LEU A 417 -11.00 60.43 2.12
N PHE A 418 -10.98 60.48 3.45
CA PHE A 418 -11.83 61.40 4.24
C PHE A 418 -11.07 62.42 5.12
N LEU A 419 -9.80 62.72 4.82
CA LEU A 419 -9.01 63.67 5.64
C LEU A 419 -8.52 64.94 4.92
N PHE A 420 -8.92 65.20 3.66
CA PHE A 420 -8.56 66.44 2.97
C PHE A 420 -9.68 66.99 2.07
N LYS A 421 -10.72 67.53 2.71
CA LYS A 421 -11.72 68.51 2.21
C LYS A 421 -12.66 68.72 3.40
N THR A 422 -12.54 69.74 4.25
CA THR A 422 -12.71 71.15 3.96
C THR A 422 -12.32 71.97 5.20
N PHE A 423 -11.21 72.71 5.13
CA PHE A 423 -10.99 73.94 5.89
C PHE A 423 -10.74 75.04 4.87
N LYS A 424 -11.78 75.83 4.55
CA LYS A 424 -11.68 77.27 4.23
C LYS A 424 -13.06 77.86 3.89
N ARG A 425 -13.48 78.78 4.78
CA ARG A 425 -14.13 80.09 4.55
C ARG A 425 -15.48 80.05 3.82
N LYS A 426 -16.59 80.55 4.39
CA LYS A 426 -16.82 81.79 5.14
C LYS A 426 -18.00 81.59 6.10
#